data_AF-A0A7V9UJS9-F1
#
_entry.id   AF-A0A7V9UJS9-F1
#
_cell.length_a   1.000
_cell.length_b   1.000
_cell.length_c   1.000
_cell.angle_alpha   90.00
_cell.angle_beta   90.00
_cell.angle_gamma   90.00
#
_symmetry.space_group_name_H-M   'P 1'
#
loop_
_entity.id
_entity.type
_entity.pdbx_description
1 polymer ?
#
loop_
_entity_poly.entity_id
_entity_poly.type
_entity_poly.pdbx_seq_one_letter_code
_entity_poly.pdbx_strand_id
1 'polypeptide(L)'
;MRADPANLWKRASLIEANVKISKMLGKSGDRAASLTQCDKTINMMEKTEVEPTNAVIRAFFAESYADLGEAYSTAASDNRTPADERQDQWRAACDMYRRSLDILQDMLNRGILSSGDTGKLEMVAREIAKCDSLMRK
;
A
#
# COMPACT_ATOMS: atom_id res chain seq x y z
N MET A 1 8.32 10.10 22.69
CA MET A 1 7.12 10.92 22.98
C MET A 1 5.94 10.08 22.50
N ARG A 2 5.01 9.67 23.37
CA ARG A 2 3.94 8.72 22.99
C ARG A 2 2.99 9.42 22.00
N ALA A 3 2.74 8.83 20.83
CA ALA A 3 1.79 9.39 19.88
C ALA A 3 0.41 9.55 20.53
N ASP A 4 -0.21 10.73 20.43
CA ASP A 4 -1.59 10.94 20.88
C ASP A 4 -2.51 10.02 20.06
N PRO A 5 -3.15 9.01 20.69
CA PRO A 5 -3.97 8.05 19.97
C PRO A 5 -5.11 8.69 19.19
N ALA A 6 -5.68 9.78 19.70
CA ALA A 6 -6.77 10.49 19.02
C ALA A 6 -6.27 11.21 17.76
N ASN A 7 -5.04 11.74 17.79
CA ASN A 7 -4.39 12.32 16.61
C ASN A 7 -4.04 11.24 15.59
N LEU A 8 -3.49 10.11 16.05
CA LEU A 8 -3.11 9.00 15.18
C LEU A 8 -4.30 8.41 14.43
N TRP A 9 -5.44 8.21 15.11
CA TRP A 9 -6.67 7.75 14.45
C TRP A 9 -7.16 8.71 13.37
N LYS A 10 -7.14 10.03 13.62
CA LYS A 10 -7.52 11.02 12.61
C LYS A 10 -6.61 10.96 11.39
N ARG A 11 -5.29 10.80 11.58
CA ARG A 11 -4.33 10.64 10.48
C ARG A 11 -4.60 9.35 9.70
N ALA A 12 -4.82 8.23 10.40
CA ALA A 12 -5.12 6.95 9.78
C ALA A 12 -6.42 7.00 8.95
N SER A 13 -7.50 7.56 9.49
CA SER A 13 -8.76 7.73 8.75
C SER A 13 -8.59 8.64 7.52
N LEU A 14 -7.78 9.69 7.62
CA LEU A 14 -7.49 10.53 6.46
C LEU A 14 -6.68 9.77 5.40
N ILE A 15 -5.68 9.00 5.80
CA ILE A 15 -4.93 8.11 4.90
C ILE A 15 -5.89 7.13 4.22
N GLU A 16 -6.80 6.50 4.95
CA GLU A 16 -7.81 5.57 4.42
C GLU A 16 -8.65 6.20 3.31
N ALA A 17 -9.16 7.41 3.57
CA ALA A 17 -9.96 8.13 2.61
C ALA A 17 -9.15 8.41 1.33
N ASN A 18 -7.89 8.80 1.47
CA ASN A 18 -7.02 9.08 0.33
C ASN A 18 -6.66 7.80 -0.47
N VAL A 19 -6.44 6.65 0.18
CA VAL A 19 -6.27 5.34 -0.48
C VAL A 19 -7.51 4.99 -1.31
N LYS A 20 -8.71 5.13 -0.73
CA LYS A 20 -9.97 4.84 -1.42
C LYS A 20 -10.16 5.75 -2.64
N ILE A 21 -9.78 7.03 -2.53
CA ILE A 21 -9.81 7.96 -3.66
C ILE A 21 -8.84 7.51 -4.77
N SER A 22 -7.59 7.15 -4.44
CA SER A 22 -6.65 6.60 -5.43
C SER A 22 -7.24 5.40 -6.18
N LYS A 23 -7.81 4.44 -5.44
CA LYS A 23 -8.43 3.24 -6.04
C LYS A 23 -9.61 3.59 -6.95
N MET A 24 -10.48 4.51 -6.54
CA MET A 24 -11.62 4.95 -7.36
C MET A 24 -11.16 5.63 -8.64
N LEU A 25 -10.17 6.53 -8.56
CA LEU A 25 -9.59 7.20 -9.74
C LEU A 25 -8.95 6.20 -10.70
N GLY A 26 -8.23 5.20 -10.18
CA GLY A 26 -7.66 4.12 -11.00
C GLY A 26 -8.74 3.31 -11.72
N LYS A 27 -9.80 2.93 -11.00
CA LYS A 27 -10.94 2.18 -11.57
C LYS A 27 -11.77 3.00 -12.57
N SER A 28 -11.84 4.31 -12.41
CA SER A 28 -12.51 5.21 -13.37
C SER A 28 -11.67 5.52 -14.60
N GLY A 29 -10.42 5.03 -14.68
CA GLY A 29 -9.51 5.25 -15.79
C GLY A 29 -8.74 6.57 -15.73
N ASP A 30 -8.91 7.36 -14.67
CA ASP A 30 -8.11 8.57 -14.43
C ASP A 30 -6.78 8.18 -13.77
N ARG A 31 -5.94 7.51 -14.56
CA ARG A 31 -4.64 7.00 -14.14
C ARG A 31 -3.77 8.11 -13.54
N ALA A 32 -3.69 9.26 -14.20
CA ALA A 32 -2.83 10.35 -13.75
C ALA A 32 -3.25 10.89 -12.38
N ALA A 33 -4.56 11.08 -12.16
CA ALA A 33 -5.07 11.50 -10.86
C ALA A 33 -4.87 10.41 -9.79
N SER A 34 -5.06 9.14 -10.14
CA SER A 34 -4.80 8.01 -9.23
C SER A 34 -3.36 7.99 -8.73
N LEU A 35 -2.38 8.09 -9.64
CA LEU A 35 -0.95 8.08 -9.28
C LEU A 35 -0.58 9.30 -8.42
N THR A 36 -1.05 10.49 -8.80
CA THR A 36 -0.87 11.71 -7.99
C THR A 36 -1.43 11.54 -6.58
N GLN A 37 -2.57 10.87 -6.45
CA GLN A 37 -3.21 10.63 -5.18
C GLN A 37 -2.48 9.56 -4.36
N CYS A 38 -1.89 8.54 -5.01
CA CYS A 38 -1.01 7.57 -4.37
C CYS A 38 0.20 8.26 -3.73
N ASP A 39 0.91 9.11 -4.47
CA ASP A 39 2.12 9.80 -3.98
C ASP A 39 1.81 10.67 -2.76
N LYS A 40 0.69 11.39 -2.79
CA LYS A 40 0.21 12.18 -1.62
C LYS A 40 -0.03 11.28 -0.42
N THR A 41 -0.70 10.15 -0.63
CA THR A 41 -1.05 9.20 0.45
C THR A 41 0.20 8.58 1.07
N ILE A 42 1.18 8.18 0.24
CA ILE A 42 2.47 7.66 0.69
C ILE A 42 3.18 8.69 1.57
N ASN A 43 3.23 9.95 1.14
CA ASN A 43 3.87 11.01 1.91
C ASN A 43 3.21 11.21 3.29
N MET A 44 1.88 11.05 3.38
CA MET A 44 1.16 11.13 4.66
C MET A 44 1.47 9.94 5.57
N MET A 45 1.56 8.74 5.00
CA MET A 45 1.93 7.52 5.73
C MET A 45 3.37 7.61 6.26
N GLU A 46 4.32 8.06 5.44
CA GLU A 46 5.73 8.22 5.82
C GLU A 46 5.94 9.25 6.94
N LYS A 47 5.05 10.27 7.02
CA LYS A 47 5.07 11.28 8.09
C LYS A 47 4.30 10.86 9.35
N THR A 48 3.69 9.69 9.35
CA THR A 48 2.89 9.20 10.47
C THR A 48 3.62 8.08 11.18
N GLU A 49 4.15 8.39 12.37
CA GLU A 49 4.77 7.41 13.24
C GLU A 49 3.70 6.52 13.88
N VAL A 50 3.87 5.20 13.74
CA VAL A 50 2.96 4.21 14.33
C VAL A 50 3.76 3.33 15.29
N GLU A 51 3.33 3.34 16.55
CA GLU A 51 3.95 2.52 17.60
C GLU A 51 3.96 1.03 17.21
N PRO A 52 5.06 0.29 17.41
CA PRO A 52 5.16 -1.12 17.01
C PRO A 52 4.11 -2.05 17.62
N THR A 53 3.58 -1.67 18.80
CA THR A 53 2.55 -2.41 19.55
C THR A 53 1.12 -2.06 19.14
N ASN A 54 0.91 -1.03 18.31
CA ASN A 54 -0.41 -0.63 17.85
C ASN A 54 -0.86 -1.50 16.66
N ALA A 55 -1.26 -2.73 16.95
CA ALA A 55 -1.65 -3.72 15.95
C ALA A 55 -2.70 -3.20 14.96
N VAL A 56 -3.69 -2.45 15.45
CA VAL A 56 -4.81 -1.98 14.63
C VAL A 56 -4.35 -0.99 13.56
N ILE A 57 -3.61 0.06 13.93
CA ILE A 57 -3.14 1.05 12.95
C ILE A 57 -2.08 0.45 12.03
N ARG A 58 -1.28 -0.52 12.51
CA ARG A 58 -0.28 -1.20 11.68
C ARG A 58 -0.92 -2.13 10.65
N ALA A 59 -1.93 -2.91 11.01
CA ALA A 59 -2.71 -3.70 10.04
C ALA A 59 -3.33 -2.78 8.98
N PHE A 60 -3.87 -1.64 9.43
CA PHE A 60 -4.43 -0.63 8.54
C PHE A 60 -3.38 -0.03 7.57
N PHE A 61 -2.16 0.26 8.04
CA PHE A 61 -1.07 0.72 7.17
C PHE A 61 -0.60 -0.36 6.19
N ALA A 62 -0.51 -1.61 6.62
CA ALA A 62 -0.20 -2.72 5.74
C ALA A 62 -1.23 -2.84 4.61
N GLU A 63 -2.52 -2.78 4.93
CA GLU A 63 -3.60 -2.81 3.94
C GLU A 63 -3.53 -1.61 3.00
N SER A 64 -3.31 -0.41 3.54
CA SER A 64 -3.16 0.81 2.75
C SER A 64 -2.02 0.71 1.73
N TYR A 65 -0.86 0.16 2.13
CA TYR A 65 0.24 -0.07 1.20
C TYR A 65 -0.11 -1.13 0.14
N ALA A 66 -0.79 -2.21 0.49
CA ALA A 66 -1.22 -3.22 -0.49
C ALA A 66 -2.19 -2.62 -1.53
N ASP A 67 -3.12 -1.78 -1.08
CA ASP A 67 -4.09 -1.08 -1.91
C ASP A 67 -3.43 -0.07 -2.87
N LEU A 68 -2.39 0.63 -2.41
CA LEU A 68 -1.59 1.50 -3.27
C LEU A 68 -0.80 0.68 -4.30
N GLY A 69 -0.28 -0.48 -3.92
CA GLY A 69 0.33 -1.44 -4.86
C GLY A 69 -0.64 -1.90 -5.95
N GLU A 70 -1.91 -2.13 -5.60
CA GLU A 70 -2.98 -2.46 -6.57
C GLU A 70 -3.21 -1.31 -7.57
N ALA A 71 -3.22 -0.06 -7.08
CA ALA A 71 -3.38 1.11 -7.93
C ALA A 71 -2.23 1.26 -8.94
N TYR A 72 -0.97 1.12 -8.49
CA TYR A 72 0.20 1.16 -9.36
C TYR A 72 0.21 0.00 -10.36
N SER A 73 -0.08 -1.23 -9.93
CA SER A 73 -0.11 -2.40 -10.83
C SER A 73 -1.22 -2.32 -11.88
N THR A 74 -2.37 -1.76 -11.53
CA THR A 74 -3.45 -1.45 -12.47
C THR A 74 -2.98 -0.44 -13.53
N ALA A 75 -2.32 0.63 -13.10
CA ALA A 75 -1.75 1.64 -13.99
C ALA A 75 -0.64 1.06 -14.90
N ALA A 76 0.16 0.12 -14.40
CA ALA A 76 1.21 -0.56 -15.16
C ALA A 76 0.66 -1.58 -16.17
N SER A 77 -0.53 -2.14 -15.88
CA SER A 77 -1.21 -3.12 -16.74
C SER A 77 -2.02 -2.47 -17.86
N ASP A 78 -2.25 -1.15 -17.82
CA ASP A 78 -2.92 -0.44 -18.91
C ASP A 78 -2.03 -0.40 -20.16
N ASN A 79 -2.56 -0.90 -21.28
CA ASN A 79 -1.87 -0.93 -22.57
C ASN A 79 -1.59 0.47 -23.14
N ARG A 80 -2.26 1.51 -22.64
CA ARG A 80 -2.01 2.90 -23.01
C ARG A 80 -0.79 3.48 -22.30
N THR A 81 -0.30 2.83 -21.25
CA THR A 81 0.87 3.30 -20.51
C THR A 81 2.15 3.05 -21.34
N PRO A 82 2.99 4.09 -21.56
CA PRO A 82 4.29 3.95 -22.20
C PRO A 82 5.17 2.87 -21.54
N ALA A 83 6.04 2.21 -22.31
CA ALA A 83 6.79 1.05 -21.81
C ALA A 83 7.72 1.37 -20.62
N ASP A 84 8.38 2.52 -20.67
CA ASP A 84 9.19 3.09 -19.60
C ASP A 84 8.34 3.38 -18.35
N GLU A 85 7.21 4.07 -18.53
CA GLU A 85 6.29 4.34 -17.41
C GLU A 85 5.74 3.04 -16.81
N ARG A 86 5.45 2.01 -17.61
CA ARG A 86 4.97 0.71 -17.11
C ARG A 86 5.99 0.08 -16.17
N GLN A 87 7.27 0.13 -16.53
CA GLN A 87 8.34 -0.42 -15.68
C GLN A 87 8.44 0.33 -14.35
N ASP A 88 8.35 1.66 -14.38
CA ASP A 88 8.36 2.48 -13.16
C ASP A 88 7.14 2.23 -12.28
N GLN A 89 5.94 2.07 -12.89
CA GLN A 89 4.73 1.72 -12.14
C GLN A 89 4.80 0.31 -11.55
N TRP A 90 5.36 -0.68 -12.24
CA TRP A 90 5.58 -2.02 -11.67
C TRP A 90 6.57 -1.99 -10.50
N ARG A 91 7.62 -1.17 -10.59
CA ARG A 91 8.57 -0.97 -9.48
C ARG A 91 7.88 -0.35 -8.26
N ALA A 92 7.12 0.72 -8.48
CA ALA A 92 6.33 1.36 -7.42
C ALA A 92 5.35 0.38 -6.77
N ALA A 93 4.65 -0.46 -7.57
CA ALA A 93 3.78 -1.51 -7.05
C ALA A 93 4.53 -2.50 -6.15
N CYS A 94 5.68 -3.01 -6.59
CA CYS A 94 6.51 -3.92 -5.79
C CYS A 94 6.91 -3.29 -4.45
N ASP A 95 7.34 -2.05 -4.47
CA ASP A 95 7.81 -1.36 -3.28
C ASP A 95 6.68 -1.18 -2.27
N MET A 96 5.46 -0.86 -2.74
CA MET A 96 4.29 -0.78 -1.86
C MET A 96 3.92 -2.14 -1.27
N TYR A 97 3.89 -3.21 -2.07
CA TYR A 97 3.62 -4.55 -1.56
C TYR A 97 4.69 -5.02 -0.57
N ARG A 98 5.98 -4.73 -0.81
CA ARG A 98 7.07 -5.06 0.13
C ARG A 98 6.87 -4.35 1.46
N ARG A 99 6.55 -3.05 1.46
CA ARG A 99 6.24 -2.31 2.70
C ARG A 99 5.05 -2.89 3.46
N SER A 100 4.01 -3.34 2.75
CA SER A 100 2.89 -4.06 3.35
C SER A 100 3.34 -5.36 4.01
N LEU A 101 4.13 -6.16 3.29
CA LEU A 101 4.65 -7.44 3.77
C LEU A 101 5.53 -7.27 5.00
N ASP A 102 6.42 -6.28 5.00
CA ASP A 102 7.33 -6.00 6.13
C ASP A 102 6.55 -5.70 7.41
N ILE A 103 5.47 -4.91 7.32
CA ILE A 103 4.61 -4.62 8.47
C ILE A 103 3.91 -5.89 8.96
N LEU A 104 3.30 -6.66 8.06
CA LEU A 104 2.58 -7.88 8.43
C LEU A 104 3.52 -8.93 9.04
N GLN A 105 4.74 -9.08 8.51
CA GLN A 105 5.76 -9.99 9.04
C GLN A 105 6.24 -9.56 10.43
N ASP A 106 6.50 -8.27 10.64
CA ASP A 106 6.86 -7.79 11.97
C ASP A 106 5.70 -7.96 12.97
N MET A 107 4.45 -7.76 12.54
CA MET A 107 3.27 -8.05 13.37
C MET A 107 3.14 -9.55 13.70
N LEU A 108 3.41 -10.43 12.73
CA LEU A 108 3.43 -11.88 12.93
C LEU A 108 4.51 -12.29 13.95
N ASN A 109 5.73 -11.79 13.77
CA ASN A 109 6.87 -12.09 14.65
C ASN A 109 6.62 -11.63 16.09
N ARG A 110 5.81 -10.58 16.28
CA ARG A 110 5.39 -10.07 17.59
C ARG A 110 4.18 -10.79 18.18
N GLY A 111 3.55 -11.69 17.43
CA GLY A 111 2.33 -12.39 17.86
C GLY A 111 1.10 -11.49 17.97
N ILE A 112 1.08 -10.35 17.28
CA ILE A 112 -0.03 -9.38 17.30
C ILE A 112 -0.84 -9.35 16.00
N LEU A 113 -0.45 -10.16 15.02
CA LEU A 113 -1.19 -10.30 13.77
C LEU A 113 -2.48 -11.09 14.02
N SER A 114 -3.62 -10.55 13.55
CA SER A 114 -4.89 -11.26 13.64
C SER A 114 -4.95 -12.42 12.64
N SER A 115 -5.78 -13.43 12.92
CA SER A 115 -6.02 -14.53 11.97
C SER A 115 -6.59 -14.03 10.64
N GLY A 116 -7.41 -12.97 10.67
CA GLY A 116 -7.93 -12.33 9.46
C GLY A 116 -6.85 -11.70 8.57
N ASP A 117 -5.75 -11.21 9.16
CA ASP A 117 -4.65 -10.60 8.42
C ASP A 117 -3.63 -11.64 7.89
N THR A 118 -3.71 -12.90 8.32
CA THR A 118 -2.81 -13.97 7.83
C THR A 118 -3.03 -14.23 6.33
N GLY A 119 -4.27 -14.18 5.85
CA GLY A 119 -4.54 -14.29 4.41
C GLY A 119 -3.95 -13.15 3.57
N LYS A 120 -3.75 -11.97 4.18
CA LYS A 120 -3.13 -10.81 3.53
C LYS A 120 -1.63 -11.03 3.27
N LEU A 121 -0.92 -11.74 4.16
CA LEU A 121 0.49 -12.10 3.96
C LEU A 121 0.68 -12.86 2.65
N GLU A 122 -0.11 -13.91 2.44
CA GLU A 122 -0.02 -14.73 1.22
C GLU A 122 -0.42 -13.95 -0.03
N MET A 123 -1.47 -13.13 0.08
CA MET A 123 -1.91 -12.26 -1.02
C MET A 123 -0.80 -11.31 -1.45
N VAL A 124 -0.22 -10.57 -0.50
CA VAL A 124 0.84 -9.59 -0.78
C VAL A 124 2.09 -10.30 -1.34
N ALA A 125 2.47 -11.46 -0.80
CA ALA A 125 3.58 -12.24 -1.34
C ALA A 125 3.36 -12.68 -2.80
N ARG A 126 2.13 -13.09 -3.15
CA ARG A 126 1.78 -13.42 -4.54
C ARG A 126 1.87 -12.21 -5.47
N GLU A 127 1.40 -11.04 -5.03
CA GLU A 127 1.49 -9.83 -5.84
C GLU A 127 2.93 -9.36 -6.04
N ILE A 128 3.81 -9.48 -5.03
CA ILE A 128 5.26 -9.23 -5.20
C ILE A 128 5.85 -10.15 -6.27
N ALA A 129 5.58 -11.46 -6.19
CA ALA A 129 6.09 -12.43 -7.15
C ALA A 129 5.61 -12.13 -8.58
N LYS A 130 4.35 -11.73 -8.74
CA LYS A 130 3.77 -11.30 -10.02
C LYS A 130 4.49 -10.07 -10.56
N CYS A 131 4.62 -9.01 -9.78
CA CYS A 131 5.28 -7.78 -10.22
C CYS A 131 6.76 -8.02 -10.57
N ASP A 132 7.49 -8.80 -9.76
CA ASP A 132 8.89 -9.18 -10.03
C ASP A 132 9.05 -10.02 -11.30
N SER A 133 8.04 -10.80 -11.69
CA SER A 133 8.05 -11.54 -12.97
C SER A 133 7.85 -10.62 -14.18
N LEU A 134 7.05 -9.56 -14.01
CA LEU A 134 6.71 -8.62 -15.07
C LEU A 134 7.84 -7.62 -15.32
N MET A 135 8.64 -7.28 -14.31
CA MET A 135 9.83 -6.44 -14.46
C MET A 135 11.05 -7.15 -15.08
N ARG A 136 11.02 -8.48 -15.16
CA ARG A 136 12.12 -9.30 -15.74
C ARG A 136 11.99 -9.55 -17.24
N LYS A 137 10.87 -9.13 -17.84
CA LYS A 137 10.60 -9.21 -19.28
C LYS A 137 10.93 -7.89 -19.94
#